data_AF-T0V4T5-F1
#
_entry.id   AF-T0V4T5-F1
#
_cell.length_a   1.000
_cell.length_b   1.000
_cell.length_c   1.000
_cell.angle_alpha   90.00
_cell.angle_beta   90.00
_cell.angle_gamma   90.00
#
_symmetry.space_group_name_H-M   'P 1'
#
loop_
_entity.id
_entity.type
_entity.pdbx_description
1 polymer ?
#
loop_
_entity_poly.entity_id
_entity_poly.type
_entity_poly.pdbx_seq_one_letter_code
_entity_poly.pdbx_strand_id
1 'polypeptide(L)'
;MLEVSQKLDKSVTVYSHSLDNALVLNGKEGIDFHLLGGKFYSKNRFYYSLHEAQFLQHLQFDIAFFGAASLSQGLVSFEDEEDVAVKQLAMQAARTKILIAEVDKYEKHSKYILGKIEDFDYWITDKKPEPDLVEALKDKVIILYDGKESNYE
;
A
#
# COMPACT_ATOMS: atom_id res chain seq x y z
N MET A 1 -1.70 6.11 2.65
CA MET A 1 -0.24 5.87 2.70
C MET A 1 0.52 6.93 3.49
N LEU A 2 0.50 8.21 3.08
CA LEU A 2 1.24 9.28 3.79
C LEU A 2 0.90 9.36 5.29
N GLU A 3 -0.36 9.17 5.63
CA GLU A 3 -0.83 9.19 7.02
C GLU A 3 -0.16 8.12 7.90
N VAL A 4 0.15 6.94 7.35
CA VAL A 4 0.90 5.89 8.07
C VAL A 4 2.28 6.42 8.45
N SER A 5 3.00 7.01 7.49
CA SER A 5 4.30 7.62 7.72
C SER A 5 4.24 8.76 8.75
N GLN A 6 3.16 9.56 8.74
CA GLN A 6 2.95 10.65 9.71
C GLN A 6 2.72 10.13 11.13
N LYS A 7 1.94 9.05 11.29
CA LYS A 7 1.62 8.45 12.59
C LYS A 7 2.67 7.50 13.15
N LEU A 8 3.69 7.14 12.36
CA LEU A 8 4.75 6.24 12.79
C LEU A 8 5.57 6.84 13.94
N ASP A 9 5.61 6.12 15.07
CA ASP A 9 6.23 6.49 16.35
C ASP A 9 7.16 5.40 16.92
N LYS A 10 7.43 4.34 16.14
CA LYS A 10 8.28 3.20 16.52
C LYS A 10 9.64 3.29 15.85
N SER A 11 10.65 2.74 16.49
CA SER A 11 11.95 2.55 15.86
C SER A 11 11.87 1.43 14.83
N VAL A 12 11.96 1.77 13.55
CA VAL A 12 11.82 0.81 12.43
C VAL A 12 12.67 1.25 11.22
N THR A 13 13.03 0.28 10.39
CA THR A 13 13.59 0.53 9.06
C THR A 13 12.46 0.62 8.03
N VAL A 14 12.47 1.66 7.21
CA VAL A 14 11.42 1.91 6.20
C VAL A 14 12.03 2.04 4.82
N TYR A 15 11.52 1.24 3.87
CA TYR A 15 11.82 1.37 2.45
C TYR A 15 10.62 1.98 1.72
N SER A 16 10.86 2.99 0.88
CA SER A 16 9.80 3.64 0.12
C SER A 16 10.36 4.26 -1.14
N HIS A 17 9.60 4.27 -2.23
CA HIS A 17 9.91 5.04 -3.44
C HIS A 17 9.18 6.40 -3.51
N SER A 18 8.36 6.74 -2.50
CA SER A 18 7.52 7.94 -2.50
C SER A 18 8.30 9.15 -1.99
N LEU A 19 8.28 10.25 -2.76
CA LEU A 19 8.83 11.53 -2.33
C LEU A 19 8.12 12.03 -1.06
N ASP A 20 6.80 11.90 -0.99
CA ASP A 20 6.01 12.40 0.14
C ASP A 20 6.36 11.69 1.46
N ASN A 21 6.56 10.36 1.40
CA ASN A 21 7.03 9.60 2.54
C ASN A 21 8.44 10.04 2.95
N ALA A 22 9.34 10.27 1.98
CA ALA A 22 10.70 10.74 2.27
C ALA A 22 10.68 12.08 3.01
N LEU A 23 9.83 13.02 2.59
CA LEU A 23 9.71 14.32 3.23
C LEU A 23 9.16 14.22 4.67
N VAL A 24 8.20 13.33 4.91
CA VAL A 24 7.58 13.16 6.24
C VAL A 24 8.47 12.38 7.21
N LEU A 25 9.22 11.39 6.72
CA LEU A 25 10.06 10.53 7.55
C LEU A 25 11.46 11.10 7.77
N ASN A 26 11.88 12.07 6.96
CA ASN A 26 13.16 12.75 7.11
C ASN A 26 13.33 13.32 8.53
N GLY A 27 14.39 12.89 9.22
CA GLY A 27 14.74 13.39 10.55
C GLY A 27 13.82 12.92 11.68
N LYS A 28 12.90 11.97 11.43
CA LYS A 28 12.13 11.35 12.52
C LYS A 28 13.03 10.43 13.35
N GLU A 29 12.99 10.63 14.67
CA GLU A 29 13.75 9.81 15.61
C GLU A 29 13.31 8.33 15.53
N GLY A 30 14.28 7.42 15.56
CA GLY A 30 14.04 5.98 15.48
C GLY A 30 13.76 5.44 14.07
N ILE A 31 13.59 6.29 13.06
CA ILE A 31 13.36 5.83 11.69
C ILE A 31 14.67 5.73 10.92
N ASP A 32 15.01 4.51 10.49
CA ASP A 32 16.05 4.27 9.48
C ASP A 32 15.40 4.25 8.09
N PHE A 33 15.43 5.38 7.39
CA PHE A 33 14.70 5.56 6.13
C PHE A 33 15.59 5.33 4.90
N HIS A 34 15.16 4.41 4.03
CA HIS A 34 15.78 4.06 2.76
C HIS A 34 14.87 4.48 1.60
N LEU A 35 15.27 5.52 0.87
CA LEU A 35 14.58 5.94 -0.35
C LEU A 35 15.05 5.09 -1.54
N LEU A 36 14.12 4.34 -2.14
CA LEU A 36 14.35 3.65 -3.40
C LEU A 36 14.38 4.69 -4.53
N GLY A 37 15.59 5.08 -4.94
CA GLY A 37 15.83 6.19 -5.86
C GLY A 37 15.59 5.87 -7.34
N GLY A 38 16.07 6.77 -8.21
CA GLY A 38 16.01 6.62 -9.66
C GLY A 38 15.38 7.81 -10.38
N LYS A 39 14.75 7.54 -11.52
CA LYS A 39 14.01 8.57 -12.28
C LYS A 39 12.81 9.03 -11.47
N PHE A 40 12.62 10.34 -11.35
CA PHE A 40 11.46 10.92 -10.66
C PHE A 40 10.26 11.04 -11.61
N TYR A 41 9.11 10.55 -11.17
CA TYR A 41 7.82 10.59 -11.87
C TYR A 41 6.96 11.66 -11.20
N SER A 42 6.94 12.86 -11.80
CA SER A 42 6.38 14.06 -11.15
C SER A 42 4.87 14.00 -10.92
N LYS A 43 4.10 13.32 -11.78
CA LYS A 43 2.63 13.23 -11.68
C LYS A 43 2.20 12.57 -10.36
N ASN A 44 2.78 11.41 -10.07
CA ASN A 44 2.44 10.59 -8.89
C ASN A 44 3.52 10.65 -7.79
N ARG A 45 4.54 11.51 -7.98
CA ARG A 45 5.60 11.85 -7.02
C ARG A 45 6.33 10.65 -6.41
N PHE A 46 6.78 9.75 -7.25
CA PHE A 46 7.61 8.61 -6.85
C PHE A 46 8.89 8.52 -7.68
N TYR A 47 9.84 7.74 -7.20
CA TYR A 47 11.09 7.41 -7.87
C TYR A 47 11.05 5.98 -8.41
N TYR A 48 11.71 5.74 -9.53
CA TYR A 48 11.88 4.39 -10.04
C TYR A 48 13.25 4.17 -10.65
N SER A 49 13.85 3.04 -10.26
CA SER A 49 15.01 2.44 -10.88
C SER A 49 14.81 0.93 -10.84
N LEU A 50 15.00 0.25 -11.96
CA LEU A 50 14.92 -1.21 -12.01
C LEU A 50 15.91 -1.86 -11.04
N HIS A 51 17.13 -1.31 -10.94
CA HIS A 51 18.17 -1.85 -10.04
C HIS A 51 17.78 -1.73 -8.57
N GLU A 52 17.30 -0.55 -8.15
CA GLU A 52 16.84 -0.32 -6.78
C GLU A 52 15.59 -1.17 -6.46
N ALA A 53 14.70 -1.34 -7.42
CA ALA A 53 13.52 -2.19 -7.25
C ALA A 53 13.92 -3.66 -7.07
N GLN A 54 14.86 -4.17 -7.87
CA GLN A 54 15.33 -5.56 -7.79
C GLN A 54 16.03 -5.88 -6.46
N PHE A 55 16.66 -4.90 -5.81
CA PHE A 55 17.24 -5.06 -4.48
C PHE A 55 16.23 -5.59 -3.45
N LEU A 56 14.93 -5.26 -3.61
CA LEU A 56 13.87 -5.74 -2.73
C LEU A 56 13.75 -7.27 -2.68
N GLN A 57 14.22 -8.00 -3.70
CA GLN A 57 14.24 -9.47 -3.72
C GLN A 57 15.19 -10.08 -2.68
N HIS A 58 16.11 -9.29 -2.14
CA HIS A 58 17.07 -9.71 -1.12
C HIS A 58 16.65 -9.31 0.31
N LEU A 59 15.44 -8.79 0.47
CA LEU A 59 14.88 -8.36 1.75
C LEU A 59 13.71 -9.27 2.15
N GLN A 60 13.40 -9.27 3.44
CA GLN A 60 12.17 -9.83 3.98
C GLN A 60 11.51 -8.76 4.84
N PHE A 61 10.38 -8.22 4.38
CA PHE A 61 9.65 -7.21 5.11
C PHE A 61 8.69 -7.86 6.11
N ASP A 62 8.67 -7.34 7.34
CA ASP A 62 7.64 -7.73 8.31
C ASP A 62 6.26 -7.31 7.81
N ILE A 63 6.14 -6.06 7.34
CA ILE A 63 4.88 -5.45 6.90
C ILE A 63 5.15 -4.59 5.67
N ALA A 64 4.29 -4.70 4.65
CA ALA A 64 4.24 -3.78 3.53
C ALA A 64 2.84 -3.17 3.39
N PHE A 65 2.81 -1.85 3.20
CA PHE A 65 1.60 -1.06 3.05
C PHE A 65 1.47 -0.58 1.60
N PHE A 66 0.26 -0.74 1.04
CA PHE A 66 -0.03 -0.43 -0.35
C PHE A 66 -1.23 0.49 -0.46
N GLY A 67 -1.13 1.52 -1.31
CA GLY A 67 -2.31 2.28 -1.75
C GLY A 67 -3.03 1.60 -2.92
N ALA A 68 -4.03 2.26 -3.49
CA ALA A 68 -4.61 1.89 -4.78
C ALA A 68 -5.08 3.12 -5.58
N ALA A 69 -4.90 3.09 -6.90
CA ALA A 69 -5.58 4.05 -7.78
C ALA A 69 -7.02 3.59 -8.07
N SER A 70 -7.24 2.28 -8.18
CA SER A 70 -8.52 1.64 -8.47
C SER A 70 -8.60 0.26 -7.80
N LEU A 71 -9.83 -0.13 -7.44
CA LEU A 71 -10.23 -1.44 -6.92
C LEU A 71 -11.30 -2.12 -7.80
N SER A 72 -11.56 -1.59 -9.01
CA SER A 72 -12.61 -2.10 -9.89
C SER A 72 -12.50 -3.61 -10.08
N GLN A 73 -13.64 -4.31 -9.92
CA GLN A 73 -13.75 -5.76 -10.05
C GLN A 73 -12.83 -6.54 -9.09
N GLY A 74 -12.46 -5.94 -7.95
CA GLY A 74 -11.56 -6.54 -6.97
C GLY A 74 -10.09 -6.52 -7.38
N LEU A 75 -9.72 -5.77 -8.42
CA LEU A 75 -8.35 -5.63 -8.91
C LEU A 75 -7.69 -4.37 -8.35
N VAL A 76 -6.59 -4.54 -7.63
CA VAL A 76 -5.75 -3.43 -7.17
C VAL A 76 -4.88 -2.97 -8.33
N SER A 77 -5.07 -1.73 -8.76
CA SER A 77 -4.44 -1.21 -9.97
C SER A 77 -3.96 0.24 -9.83
N PHE A 78 -3.03 0.62 -10.71
CA PHE A 78 -2.33 1.91 -10.76
C PHE A 78 -2.24 2.48 -12.19
N GLU A 79 -1.83 3.75 -12.28
CA GLU A 79 -1.69 4.48 -13.54
C GLU A 79 -0.35 4.26 -14.24
N ASP A 80 0.71 3.97 -13.48
CA ASP A 80 2.07 3.80 -13.99
C ASP A 80 2.55 2.35 -13.80
N GLU A 81 3.22 1.80 -14.80
CA GLU A 81 3.79 0.45 -14.76
C GLU A 81 4.94 0.37 -13.76
N GLU A 82 5.77 1.40 -13.72
CA GLU A 82 6.94 1.51 -12.84
C GLU A 82 6.54 1.54 -11.36
N ASP A 83 5.39 2.12 -11.05
CA ASP A 83 4.84 2.12 -9.71
C ASP A 83 4.42 0.69 -9.29
N VAL A 84 3.78 -0.04 -10.20
CA VAL A 84 3.42 -1.45 -10.01
C VAL A 84 4.65 -2.34 -9.86
N ALA A 85 5.69 -2.13 -10.65
CA ALA A 85 6.90 -2.97 -10.64
C ALA A 85 7.57 -3.01 -9.24
N VAL A 86 7.68 -1.87 -8.57
CA VAL A 86 8.24 -1.83 -7.19
C VAL A 86 7.29 -2.50 -6.20
N LYS A 87 5.99 -2.21 -6.31
CA LYS A 87 4.97 -2.77 -5.41
C LYS A 87 4.87 -4.29 -5.53
N GLN A 88 5.00 -4.86 -6.73
CA GLN A 88 5.00 -6.30 -6.93
C GLN A 88 6.16 -6.98 -6.18
N LEU A 89 7.36 -6.41 -6.25
CA LEU A 89 8.53 -6.94 -5.55
C LEU A 89 8.39 -6.80 -4.03
N ALA A 90 7.90 -5.66 -3.55
CA ALA A 90 7.59 -5.46 -2.13
C ALA A 90 6.53 -6.45 -1.63
N MET A 91 5.50 -6.71 -2.44
CA MET A 91 4.41 -7.64 -2.12
C MET A 91 4.92 -9.09 -1.99
N GLN A 92 5.85 -9.50 -2.85
CA GLN A 92 6.47 -10.82 -2.79
C GLN A 92 7.41 -10.98 -1.59
N ALA A 93 8.09 -9.91 -1.19
CA ALA A 93 9.05 -9.91 -0.08
C ALA A 93 8.40 -9.73 1.31
N ALA A 94 7.11 -9.41 1.39
CA ALA A 94 6.43 -9.07 2.64
C ALA A 94 5.70 -10.24 3.28
N ARG A 95 5.92 -10.41 4.60
CA ARG A 95 5.18 -11.37 5.42
C ARG A 95 3.72 -10.95 5.60
N THR A 96 3.46 -9.67 5.86
CA THR A 96 2.10 -9.13 5.99
C THR A 96 1.88 -7.99 4.99
N LYS A 97 0.82 -8.11 4.19
CA LYS A 97 0.45 -7.21 3.10
C LYS A 97 -0.82 -6.48 3.49
N ILE A 98 -0.75 -5.15 3.57
CA ILE A 98 -1.85 -4.29 3.99
C ILE A 98 -2.23 -3.36 2.86
N LEU A 99 -3.43 -3.51 2.34
CA LEU A 99 -4.04 -2.57 1.41
C LEU A 99 -4.70 -1.44 2.19
N ILE A 100 -4.43 -0.19 1.82
CA ILE A 100 -5.11 1.01 2.33
C ILE A 100 -5.74 1.74 1.16
N ALA A 101 -7.06 1.65 1.04
CA ALA A 101 -7.79 2.24 -0.07
C ALA A 101 -9.27 2.49 0.30
N GLU A 102 -9.80 3.64 -0.09
CA GLU A 102 -11.20 4.00 0.11
C GLU A 102 -12.14 3.07 -0.67
N VAL A 103 -13.34 2.84 -0.17
CA VAL A 103 -14.33 1.96 -0.84
C VAL A 103 -14.70 2.51 -2.22
N ASP A 104 -14.72 3.84 -2.38
CA ASP A 104 -15.06 4.51 -3.65
C ASP A 104 -14.12 4.14 -4.82
N LYS A 105 -12.95 3.57 -4.52
CA LYS A 105 -11.99 3.10 -5.52
C LYS A 105 -12.54 1.94 -6.35
N TYR A 106 -13.60 1.27 -5.89
CA TYR A 106 -14.31 0.24 -6.65
C TYR A 106 -14.93 0.75 -7.95
N GLU A 107 -15.27 2.04 -8.02
CA GLU A 107 -15.87 2.66 -9.20
C GLU A 107 -14.83 3.28 -10.14
N LYS A 108 -13.54 3.22 -9.78
CA LYS A 108 -12.44 3.80 -10.55
C LYS A 108 -11.80 2.71 -11.40
N HIS A 109 -11.15 3.12 -12.49
CA HIS A 109 -10.38 2.23 -13.34
C HIS A 109 -8.95 2.75 -13.49
N SER A 110 -7.99 1.83 -13.51
CA SER A 110 -6.62 2.15 -13.86
C SER A 110 -5.96 0.99 -14.60
N LYS A 111 -4.87 1.28 -15.31
CA LYS A 111 -4.38 0.46 -16.41
C LYS A 111 -3.53 -0.73 -15.95
N TYR A 112 -2.68 -0.54 -14.94
CA TYR A 112 -1.67 -1.52 -14.56
C TYR A 112 -2.10 -2.24 -13.27
N ILE A 113 -2.20 -3.56 -13.33
CA ILE A 113 -2.71 -4.38 -12.24
C ILE A 113 -1.54 -4.83 -11.36
N LEU A 114 -1.64 -4.56 -10.06
CA LEU A 114 -0.73 -5.10 -9.05
C LEU A 114 -1.13 -6.53 -8.66
N GLY A 115 -2.41 -6.73 -8.41
CA GLY A 115 -2.97 -8.00 -7.94
C GLY A 115 -4.46 -7.86 -7.64
N LYS A 116 -5.00 -8.81 -6.90
CA LYS A 116 -6.37 -8.79 -6.39
C LYS A 116 -6.39 -8.35 -4.93
N ILE A 117 -7.54 -7.89 -4.46
CA ILE A 117 -7.71 -7.58 -3.02
C ILE A 117 -7.50 -8.82 -2.15
N GLU A 118 -7.87 -10.02 -2.64
CA GLU A 118 -7.64 -11.29 -1.95
C GLU A 118 -6.17 -11.69 -1.82
N ASP A 119 -5.24 -11.00 -2.51
CA ASP A 119 -3.80 -11.23 -2.36
C ASP A 119 -3.21 -10.50 -1.13
N PHE A 120 -4.03 -9.70 -0.42
CA PHE A 120 -3.66 -8.95 0.79
C PHE A 120 -4.21 -9.62 2.05
N ASP A 121 -3.49 -9.49 3.16
CA ASP A 121 -3.92 -10.01 4.46
C ASP A 121 -4.97 -9.08 5.10
N TYR A 122 -4.81 -7.77 4.92
CA TYR A 122 -5.71 -6.74 5.44
C TYR A 122 -6.09 -5.72 4.37
N TRP A 123 -7.34 -5.25 4.42
CA TRP A 123 -7.81 -4.08 3.70
C TRP A 123 -8.35 -3.04 4.70
N ILE A 124 -7.62 -1.94 4.85
CA ILE A 124 -8.02 -0.77 5.64
C ILE A 124 -8.73 0.23 4.72
N THR A 125 -9.93 0.65 5.09
CA THR A 125 -10.76 1.55 4.28
C THR A 125 -11.49 2.60 5.12
N ASP A 126 -12.12 3.57 4.47
CA ASP A 126 -12.75 4.74 5.09
C ASP A 126 -14.13 4.43 5.68
N LYS A 127 -14.83 3.42 5.15
CA LYS A 127 -16.18 3.03 5.58
C LYS A 127 -16.43 1.55 5.33
N LYS A 128 -17.48 0.99 5.94
CA LYS A 128 -17.88 -0.39 5.69
C LYS A 128 -18.19 -0.61 4.19
N PRO A 129 -17.58 -1.60 3.52
CA PRO A 129 -17.95 -1.95 2.15
C PRO A 129 -19.36 -2.56 2.08
N GLU A 130 -19.94 -2.59 0.87
CA GLU A 130 -21.25 -3.20 0.65
C GLU A 130 -21.29 -4.68 1.06
N PRO A 131 -22.43 -5.19 1.59
CA PRO A 131 -22.52 -6.57 2.11
C PRO A 131 -22.07 -7.64 1.12
N ASP A 132 -22.42 -7.52 -0.15
CA ASP A 132 -22.03 -8.47 -1.20
C ASP A 132 -20.52 -8.54 -1.36
N LEU A 133 -19.84 -7.40 -1.23
CA LEU A 133 -18.39 -7.33 -1.31
C LEU A 133 -17.73 -7.93 -0.06
N VAL A 134 -18.28 -7.65 1.11
CA VAL A 134 -17.80 -8.26 2.37
C VAL A 134 -17.91 -9.78 2.31
N GLU A 135 -19.02 -10.32 1.81
CA GLU A 135 -19.19 -11.77 1.68
C GLU A 135 -18.26 -12.37 0.62
N ALA A 136 -18.06 -11.70 -0.52
CA ALA A 136 -17.14 -12.17 -1.56
C ALA A 136 -15.66 -12.25 -1.12
N LEU A 137 -15.28 -11.44 -0.13
CA LEU A 137 -13.94 -11.33 0.44
C LEU A 137 -13.78 -12.07 1.78
N LYS A 138 -14.86 -12.67 2.28
CA LYS A 138 -14.87 -13.42 3.54
C LYS A 138 -13.83 -14.54 3.53
N ASP A 139 -13.16 -14.69 4.66
CA ASP A 139 -12.05 -15.65 4.88
C ASP A 139 -10.82 -15.47 3.96
N LYS A 140 -10.81 -14.45 3.09
CA LYS A 140 -9.69 -14.15 2.18
C LYS A 140 -8.88 -12.94 2.63
N VAL A 141 -9.55 -11.90 3.13
CA VAL A 141 -8.91 -10.66 3.59
C VAL A 141 -9.66 -10.12 4.81
N ILE A 142 -8.91 -9.59 5.78
CA ILE A 142 -9.50 -8.94 6.96
C ILE A 142 -9.77 -7.47 6.62
N ILE A 143 -11.04 -7.06 6.66
CA ILE A 143 -11.45 -5.69 6.35
C ILE A 143 -11.56 -4.86 7.63
N LEU A 144 -10.83 -3.75 7.68
CA LEU A 144 -10.84 -2.78 8.78
C LEU A 144 -11.34 -1.42 8.27
N TYR A 145 -12.21 -0.75 9.01
CA TYR A 145 -12.74 0.57 8.65
C TYR A 145 -13.01 1.42 9.89
N ASP A 146 -12.92 2.74 9.75
CA ASP A 146 -13.21 3.66 10.85
C ASP A 146 -14.73 3.70 11.11
N GLY A 147 -15.16 2.90 12.08
CA GLY A 147 -16.53 2.89 12.56
C GLY A 147 -16.72 3.99 13.60
N LYS A 148 -17.30 5.14 13.22
CA LYS A 148 -18.05 5.91 14.23
C LYS A 148 -19.35 5.15 14.52
N GLU A 149 -19.27 4.39 15.62
CA GLU A 149 -20.24 3.55 16.34
C GLU A 149 -20.50 2.13 15.80
N SER A 150 -20.64 1.08 16.64
CA SER A 150 -20.27 0.81 18.05
C SER A 150 -20.59 -0.67 18.34
N ASN A 151 -20.07 -1.20 19.47
CA ASN A 151 -20.32 -2.51 20.09
C ASN A 151 -19.45 -3.69 19.64
N TYR A 152 -18.27 -3.78 20.27
CA TYR A 152 -17.84 -5.07 20.80
C TYR A 152 -18.45 -5.18 22.21
N GLU A 153 -19.53 -5.95 22.34
CA GLU A 153 -19.84 -6.65 23.59
C GLU A 153 -18.94 -7.88 23.72
#